data_AF-A0A8B7P1F7-F1
#
_entry.id   AF-A0A8B7P1F7-F1
#
_cell.length_a   1.000
_cell.length_b   1.000
_cell.length_c   1.000
_cell.angle_alpha   90.00
_cell.angle_beta   90.00
_cell.angle_gamma   90.00
#
_symmetry.space_group_name_H-M   'P 1'
#
loop_
_entity.id
_entity.type
_entity.pdbx_description
1 polymer ?
#
loop_
_entity_poly.entity_id
_entity_poly.type
_entity_poly.pdbx_seq_one_letter_code
_entity_poly.pdbx_strand_id
1 'polypeptide(L)' 'MMAQPFGALIIGSIAGIVSVVGYHHLSPVLSRKLRVHDTCGVHNLHGMPALIAGIAGALYCFLATEQDYGLRYNCC' A
#
# COMPACT_ATOMS: atom_id res chain seq x y z
N MET A 1 -11.64 -6.88 8.10
CA MET A 1 -11.85 -6.01 6.93
C MET A 1 -11.00 -6.52 5.78
N MET A 2 -11.57 -7.35 4.91
CA MET A 2 -10.90 -7.75 3.68
C MET A 2 -11.37 -6.80 2.59
N ALA A 3 -10.44 -6.11 1.93
CA ALA A 3 -10.79 -5.35 0.73
C ALA A 3 -11.52 -6.29 -0.24
N GLN A 4 -12.60 -5.82 -0.86
CA GLN A 4 -13.25 -6.59 -1.92
C GLN A 4 -12.20 -7.05 -2.94
N PRO A 5 -12.30 -8.27 -3.49
CA PRO A 5 -11.23 -8.88 -4.30
C PRO A 5 -10.78 -7.98 -5.46
N PHE A 6 -11.70 -7.20 -6.02
CA PHE A 6 -11.42 -6.19 -7.03
C PHE A 6 -10.57 -5.01 -6.50
N GLY A 7 -10.89 -4.49 -5.32
CA GLY A 7 -10.12 -3.42 -4.67
C GLY A 7 -8.70 -3.87 -4.30
N ALA A 8 -8.54 -5.11 -3.82
CA ALA A 8 -7.23 -5.69 -3.53
C ALA A 8 -6.34 -5.78 -4.78
N LEU A 9 -6.92 -6.17 -5.93
CA LEU A 9 -6.23 -6.25 -7.22
C LEU A 9 -5.75 -4.87 -7.71
N ILE A 10 -6.59 -3.84 -7.59
CA ILE A 10 -6.25 -2.47 -7.99
C ILE A 10 -5.11 -1.92 -7.12
N ILE A 11 -5.24 -2.03 -5.79
CA ILE A 11 -4.24 -1.52 -4.86
C ILE A 11 -2.89 -2.23 -5.07
N GLY A 12 -2.91 -3.55 -5.23
CA GLY A 12 -1.70 -4.33 -5.52
C GLY A 12 -1.05 -3.96 -6.85
N SER A 13 -1.85 -3.76 -7.90
CA SER A 13 -1.36 -3.37 -9.22
C SER A 13 -0.71 -1.98 -9.22
N ILE A 14 -1.35 -1.00 -8.56
CA ILE A 14 -0.82 0.36 -8.42
C ILE A 14 0.46 0.35 -7.57
N ALA A 15 0.46 -0.37 -6.45
CA ALA A 15 1.64 -0.49 -5.59
C ALA A 15 2.83 -1.13 -6.33
N GLY A 16 2.57 -2.14 -7.18
CA GLY A 16 3.59 -2.75 -8.03
C GLY A 16 4.18 -1.79 -9.07
N ILE A 17 3.34 -1.03 -9.78
CA ILE A 17 3.80 -0.02 -10.76
C ILE A 17 4.63 1.05 -10.07
N VAL A 18 4.17 1.57 -8.93
CA VAL A 18 4.89 2.58 -8.15
C VAL A 18 6.21 2.06 -7.61
N SER A 19 6.27 0.79 -7.22
CA SER A 19 7.51 0.15 -6.77
C SER A 19 8.56 0.08 -7.89
N VAL A 20 8.16 -0.36 -9.10
CA VAL A 20 9.07 -0.49 -10.25
C VAL A 20 9.55 0.88 -10.74
N VAL A 21 8.64 1.84 -10.87
CA VAL A 21 8.97 3.22 -11.27
C VAL A 21 9.84 3.90 -10.22
N GLY A 22 9.54 3.69 -8.94
CA GLY A 22 10.35 4.17 -7.82
C GLY A 22 11.76 3.59 -7.85
N TYR A 23 11.91 2.29 -8.12
CA TYR A 23 13.22 1.66 -8.22
C TYR A 23 14.08 2.27 -9.34
N HIS A 24 13.48 2.59 -10.48
CA HIS A 24 14.21 3.15 -11.62
C HIS A 24 14.54 4.65 -11.47
N HIS A 25 13.67 5.44 -10.82
CA HIS A 25 13.84 6.90 -10.72
C HIS A 25 14.28 7.40 -9.33
N LEU A 26 13.76 6.83 -8.24
CA LEU A 26 14.15 7.25 -6.90
C LEU A 26 15.50 6.70 -6.48
N SER A 27 15.85 5.45 -6.80
CA SER A 27 17.16 4.87 -6.42
C SER A 27 18.38 5.71 -6.90
N PRO A 28 18.45 6.20 -8.17
CA PRO A 28 19.56 7.05 -8.59
C PRO A 28 19.51 8.46 -7.98
N VAL A 29 18.33 8.98 -7.64
CA VAL A 29 18.17 10.28 -6.98
C VAL A 29 18.57 10.20 -5.51
N LEU A 30 18.21 9.12 -4.81
CA LEU A 30 18.56 8.85 -3.42
C LEU A 30 20.08 8.67 -3.27
N SER A 31 20.69 7.93 -4.19
CA SER A 31 22.14 7.73 -4.23
C SER A 31 22.90 9.05 -4.49
N ARG A 32 22.44 9.89 -5.42
CA ARG A 32 23.10 11.18 -5.73
C ARG A 32 22.84 12.30 -4.72
N LYS A 33 21.63 12.43 -4.20
CA LYS A 33 21.24 13.56 -3.32
C LYS A 33 21.36 13.24 -1.83
N LEU A 34 21.11 12.00 -1.43
CA LEU A 34 21.06 11.59 -0.02
C LEU A 34 22.23 10.70 0.39
N ARG A 35 23.11 10.29 -0.56
CA ARG A 35 24.25 9.37 -0.32
C ARG A 35 23.86 8.03 0.33
N VAL A 36 22.59 7.66 0.26
CA VAL A 36 22.09 6.37 0.78
C VAL A 36 22.24 5.33 -0.34
N HIS A 37 23.17 4.39 -0.14
CA HIS A 37 23.42 3.30 -1.07
C HIS A 37 22.43 2.17 -0.80
N ASP A 38 21.32 2.16 -1.53
CA ASP A 38 20.30 1.13 -1.40
C ASP A 38 20.61 -0.04 -2.36
N THR A 39 21.54 -0.92 -1.96
CA THR A 39 22.11 -2.01 -2.78
C THR A 39 21.06 -2.99 -3.31
N CYS A 40 19.99 -3.20 -2.55
CA CYS A 40 18.88 -4.09 -2.92
C CYS A 40 17.58 -3.31 -3.21
N GLY A 41 17.60 -1.97 -3.19
CA GLY A 41 16.44 -1.08 -3.30
C GLY A 41 15.27 -1.45 -2.39
N VAL A 42 15.59 -1.84 -1.14
CA VAL A 42 14.63 -2.32 -0.15
C VAL A 42 13.59 -1.23 0.16
N HIS A 43 13.98 0.04 0.06
CA HIS A 43 13.07 1.16 0.23
C HIS A 43 11.96 1.22 -0.83
N ASN A 44 12.27 0.87 -2.09
CA ASN A 44 11.29 0.87 -3.18
C ASN A 44 10.47 -0.41 -3.26
N LEU A 45 11.02 -1.56 -2.84
CA LEU A 45 10.31 -2.84 -2.83
C LEU A 45 9.44 -3.05 -1.59
N HIS A 46 9.91 -2.63 -0.42
CA HIS A 46 9.19 -2.83 0.85
C HIS A 46 8.59 -1.54 1.39
N GLY A 47 9.35 -0.44 1.40
CA GLY A 47 8.93 0.82 2.03
C GLY A 47 7.75 1.49 1.31
N MET A 48 7.91 1.75 0.00
CA MET A 48 6.87 2.41 -0.81
C MET A 48 5.56 1.59 -0.89
N PRO A 49 5.59 0.27 -1.13
CA PRO A 49 4.37 -0.54 -1.09
C PRO A 49 3.73 -0.62 0.30
N ALA A 50 4.52 -0.69 1.38
CA ALA A 50 3.99 -0.70 2.74
C ALA A 50 3.31 0.62 3.10
N LEU A 51 3.85 1.76 2.65
CA LEU A 51 3.22 3.07 2.88
C LEU A 51 1.87 3.17 2.17
N ILE A 52 1.79 2.75 0.91
CA ILE A 52 0.56 2.74 0.12
C ILE A 52 -0.48 1.81 0.77
N ALA A 53 -0.08 0.61 1.17
CA ALA A 53 -0.94 -0.35 1.84
C ALA A 53 -1.44 0.15 3.20
N GLY A 54 -0.58 0.82 3.98
CA GLY A 54 -0.93 1.39 5.28
C GLY A 54 -1.95 2.52 5.17
N ILE A 55 -1.77 3.44 4.22
CA ILE A 55 -2.74 4.53 3.96
C ILE A 55 -4.06 3.96 3.44
N ALA A 56 -4.01 3.01 2.51
CA ALA A 56 -5.20 2.36 1.99
C ALA A 56 -5.99 1.63 3.10
N GLY A 57 -5.30 0.95 4.02
CA GLY A 57 -5.92 0.31 5.18
C GLY A 57 -6.58 1.30 6.12
N ALA A 58 -5.93 2.44 6.42
CA ALA A 58 -6.52 3.49 7.26
C ALA A 58 -7.78 4.10 6.63
N LEU A 59 -7.76 4.36 5.31
CA LEU A 59 -8.93 4.81 4.56
C LEU A 59 -10.06 3.77 4.58
N TYR A 60 -9.72 2.50 4.45
CA TYR A 60 -10.71 1.43 4.47
C TYR A 60 -11.39 1.31 5.84
N CYS A 61 -10.63 1.45 6.92
CA CYS A 61 -11.20 1.52 8.27
C CYS A 61 -12.11 2.73 8.45
N PHE A 62 -11.75 3.88 7.88
CA PHE A 62 -12.57 5.10 7.96
C PHE A 62 -13.89 4.99 7.19
N LEU A 63 -13.88 4.29 6.05
CA LEU A 63 -15.06 4.11 5.20
C LEU A 63 -15.93 2.91 5.59
N ALA A 64 -15.43 2.01 6.44
CA ALA A 64 -16.13 0.80 6.84
C ALA A 64 -17.40 1.14 7.64
N THR A 65 -18.53 0.57 7.20
CA THR A 65 -19.84 0.73 7.84
C THR A 65 -20.15 -0.47 8.74
N GLU A 66 -21.14 -0.37 9.64
CA GLU A 66 -21.51 -1.48 10.55
C GLU A 66 -21.85 -2.79 9.82
N GLN A 67 -22.34 -2.70 8.57
CA GLN A 67 -22.62 -3.85 7.72
C GLN A 67 -21.34 -4.60 7.31
N ASP A 68 -20.20 -3.91 7.16
CA ASP A 68 -18.91 -4.49 6.78
C ASP A 68 -18.23 -5.24 7.94
N TYR A 69 -18.59 -4.89 9.18
CA TYR A 69 -18.12 -5.57 10.38
C TYR A 69 -18.92 -6.84 10.70
N GLY A 70 -20.02 -7.11 9.97
CA GLY A 70 -20.84 -8.30 10.17
C GLY A 70 -21.57 -8.33 11.52
N LEU A 71 -21.73 -7.17 12.18
CA LEU A 71 -22.56 -7.03 13.37
C LEU A 71 -24.04 -7.10 12.98
N ARG A 72 -24.47 -8.32 12.68
CA ARG A 72 -25.86 -8.68 12.54
C ARG A 72 -26.47 -8.68 13.93
N TYR A 73 -27.04 -7.55 14.35
CA TYR A 73 -27.94 -7.50 15.51
C TYR A 73 -29.26 -8.20 15.16
N ASN A 74 -29.23 -9.49 14.81
CA ASN A 74 -30.43 -10.32 14.87
C ASN A 74 -30.64 -10.70 16.34
N CYS A 75 -31.03 -9.72 17.14
CA CYS A 75 -31.81 -9.97 18.33
C CYS A 75 -33.26 -9.68 17.93
N CYS A 76 -34.08 -10.73 17.99
CA CYS A 76 -35.47 -10.87 17.54
C CYS A 76 -35.67 -11.24 16.06
#